data_AF-A0A5S9M8B3-F1
#
_entry.id   AF-A0A5S9M8B3-F1
#
_cell.length_a   1.000
_cell.length_b   1.000
_cell.length_c   1.000
_cell.angle_alpha   90.00
_cell.angle_beta   90.00
_cell.angle_gamma   90.00
#
_symmetry.space_group_name_H-M   'P 1'
#
loop_
_entity.id
_entity.type
_entity.pdbx_description
1 polymer ?
#
loop_
_entity_poly.entity_id
_entity_poly.type
_entity_poly.pdbx_seq_one_letter_code
_entity_poly.pdbx_strand_id
1 'polypeptide(L)'
;MLKDKRHFGLIHYHADYLNPKEDELDGILHLVHKSVQTTRRFDALKLLLSLRLIGEEGFGDIIDHTIDFAKDVAALIESNDHLDVINPDRNQCSCVSI
;
A
#
# COMPACT_ATOMS: atom_id res chain seq x y z
N MET A 1 5.27 -3.05 7.04
CA MET A 1 4.76 -3.08 8.44
C MET A 1 5.92 -2.82 9.40
N LEU A 2 5.69 -2.18 10.54
CA LEU A 2 6.73 -1.93 11.56
C LEU A 2 7.38 -3.26 11.98
N LYS A 3 8.70 -3.29 11.99
CA LYS A 3 9.50 -4.47 12.38
C LYS A 3 9.30 -4.83 13.85
N ASP A 4 9.00 -3.84 14.70
CA ASP A 4 8.71 -4.01 16.12
C ASP A 4 7.44 -3.24 16.50
N LYS A 5 6.44 -3.95 17.04
CA LYS A 5 5.16 -3.38 17.47
C LYS A 5 5.30 -2.50 18.71
N ARG A 6 6.34 -2.69 19.54
CA ARG A 6 6.55 -1.93 20.80
C ARG A 6 6.77 -0.45 20.56
N HIS A 7 7.31 -0.07 19.39
CA HIS A 7 7.52 1.34 19.03
C HIS A 7 6.21 2.13 18.88
N PHE A 8 5.05 1.48 18.72
CA PHE A 8 3.75 2.18 18.76
C PHE A 8 3.43 2.79 20.13
N GLY A 9 4.04 2.30 21.22
CA GLY A 9 3.84 2.85 22.56
C GLY A 9 4.22 4.33 22.68
N LEU A 10 5.12 4.81 21.81
CA LEU A 10 5.60 6.20 21.82
C LEU A 10 4.55 7.20 21.33
N ILE A 11 3.57 6.76 20.54
CA ILE A 11 2.45 7.60 20.06
C ILE A 11 1.15 7.29 20.82
N HIS A 12 1.24 6.53 21.91
CA HIS A 12 0.10 6.15 22.72
C HIS A 12 -0.34 7.35 23.57
N TYR A 13 -1.33 8.09 23.07
CA TYR A 13 -1.98 9.16 23.81
C TYR A 13 -3.37 8.70 24.25
N HIS A 14 -3.67 8.88 25.54
CA HIS A 14 -5.00 8.63 26.09
C HIS A 14 -5.77 9.93 26.16
N ALA A 15 -6.90 9.98 25.47
CA ALA A 15 -7.89 11.03 25.62
C ALA A 15 -9.16 10.40 26.17
N ASP A 16 -9.59 10.82 27.36
CA ASP A 16 -10.70 10.20 28.09
C ASP A 16 -12.03 10.20 27.32
N TYR A 17 -12.21 11.11 26.35
CA TYR A 17 -13.41 11.16 25.50
C TYR A 17 -13.32 10.29 24.23
N LEU A 18 -12.14 9.77 23.88
CA LEU A 18 -11.87 9.11 22.60
C LEU A 18 -11.40 7.67 22.76
N ASN A 19 -10.67 7.37 23.84
CA ASN A 19 -10.20 6.05 24.22
C ASN A 19 -10.09 5.95 25.76
N PRO A 20 -11.22 5.83 26.47
CA PRO A 20 -11.24 5.63 27.92
C PRO A 20 -10.38 4.43 28.33
N LYS A 21 -9.74 4.51 29.50
CA LYS A 21 -8.94 3.38 30.02
C LYS A 21 -9.79 2.17 30.38
N GLU A 22 -11.04 2.39 30.76
CA GLU A 22 -12.01 1.34 31.11
C GLU A 22 -12.34 0.48 29.89
N ASP A 23 -12.56 1.11 28.73
CA ASP A 23 -12.77 0.43 27.44
C ASP A 23 -11.61 -0.52 27.08
N GLU A 24 -10.37 -0.13 27.36
CA GLU A 24 -9.21 -0.99 27.12
C GLU A 24 -9.18 -2.22 28.05
N LEU A 25 -9.63 -2.06 29.30
CA LEU A 25 -9.75 -3.18 30.25
C LEU A 25 -10.86 -4.15 29.82
N ASP A 26 -11.92 -3.63 29.20
CA ASP A 26 -13.03 -4.41 28.62
C ASP A 26 -12.71 -4.97 27.21
N GLY A 27 -11.50 -4.70 26.69
CA GLY A 27 -11.02 -5.24 25.41
C GLY A 27 -11.58 -4.52 24.17
N ILE A 28 -12.20 -3.35 24.34
CA ILE A 28 -12.72 -2.54 23.24
C ILE A 28 -11.55 -1.92 22.46
N LEU A 29 -11.50 -2.18 21.16
CA LEU A 29 -10.39 -1.75 20.30
C LEU A 29 -10.63 -0.35 19.72
N HIS A 30 -9.84 0.62 20.18
CA HIS A 30 -9.79 1.96 19.59
C HIS A 30 -8.62 2.10 18.60
N LEU A 31 -8.89 2.54 17.36
CA LEU A 31 -7.85 2.71 16.34
C LEU A 31 -7.08 4.04 16.45
N VAL A 32 -7.54 4.96 17.29
CA VAL A 32 -6.98 6.31 17.43
C VAL A 32 -5.52 6.27 17.90
N HIS A 33 -5.14 5.33 18.76
CA HIS A 33 -3.78 5.21 19.26
C HIS A 33 -2.82 4.49 18.28
N LYS A 34 -3.31 4.07 17.09
CA LYS A 34 -2.52 3.38 16.05
C LYS A 34 -2.12 4.31 14.91
N SER A 35 -2.44 5.59 15.00
CA SER A 35 -2.13 6.61 14.01
C SER A 35 -2.01 7.97 14.70
N VAL A 36 -1.37 8.93 14.03
CA VAL A 36 -1.41 10.34 14.46
C VAL A 36 -2.78 10.97 14.15
N GLN A 37 -3.54 10.38 13.23
CA GLN A 37 -4.86 10.88 12.83
C GLN A 37 -5.95 10.42 13.80
N THR A 38 -6.75 11.37 14.28
CA THR A 38 -7.91 11.10 15.15
C THR A 38 -9.11 10.54 14.38
N THR A 39 -9.43 11.11 13.21
CA THR A 39 -10.47 10.62 12.30
C THR A 39 -9.84 9.87 11.12
N ARG A 40 -10.38 8.70 10.77
CA ARG A 40 -9.93 7.89 9.64
C ARG A 40 -11.10 7.43 8.77
N ARG A 41 -10.90 7.44 7.45
CA ARG A 41 -11.85 6.86 6.49
C ARG A 41 -11.81 5.33 6.59
N PHE A 42 -12.93 4.66 6.30
CA PHE A 42 -13.01 3.20 6.31
C PHE A 42 -12.42 2.58 5.04
N ASP A 43 -11.13 2.83 4.78
CA ASP A 43 -10.40 2.35 3.61
C ASP A 43 -10.21 0.82 3.59
N ALA A 44 -10.46 0.13 4.71
CA ALA A 44 -10.46 -1.32 4.74
C ALA A 44 -11.62 -1.93 3.96
N LEU A 45 -12.76 -1.21 3.81
CA LEU A 45 -13.89 -1.72 3.04
C LEU A 45 -13.55 -1.88 1.55
N LYS A 46 -12.89 -0.87 0.95
CA LYS A 46 -12.46 -0.97 -0.46
C LYS A 46 -11.51 -2.15 -0.66
N LEU A 47 -10.55 -2.34 0.23
CA LEU A 47 -9.61 -3.47 0.17
C LEU A 47 -10.34 -4.80 0.31
N LEU A 48 -11.26 -4.92 1.27
CA LEU A 48 -12.03 -6.14 1.48
C LEU A 48 -12.86 -6.49 0.23
N LEU A 49 -13.54 -5.50 -0.35
CA LEU A 49 -14.33 -5.72 -1.57
C LEU A 49 -13.44 -6.10 -2.75
N SER A 50 -12.32 -5.39 -2.96
CA SER A 50 -11.39 -5.73 -4.03
C SER A 50 -10.85 -7.15 -3.88
N LEU A 51 -10.43 -7.55 -2.67
CA LEU A 51 -9.94 -8.91 -2.41
C LEU A 51 -11.01 -9.98 -2.62
N ARG A 52 -12.27 -9.71 -2.23
CA ARG A 52 -13.36 -10.68 -2.41
C ARG A 52 -13.86 -10.79 -3.83
N LEU A 53 -13.84 -9.70 -4.59
CA LEU A 53 -14.36 -9.65 -5.95
C LEU A 53 -13.33 -10.08 -7.00
N ILE A 54 -12.06 -9.66 -6.83
CA ILE A 54 -10.98 -9.97 -7.78
C ILE A 54 -10.29 -11.29 -7.40
N GLY A 55 -10.15 -11.57 -6.10
CA GLY A 55 -9.42 -12.74 -5.61
C GLY A 55 -7.90 -12.59 -5.74
N GLU A 56 -7.17 -13.54 -5.15
CA GLU A 56 -5.70 -13.55 -5.16
C GLU A 56 -5.14 -13.75 -6.58
N GLU A 57 -5.65 -14.74 -7.31
CA GLU A 57 -5.22 -15.02 -8.69
C GLU A 57 -5.44 -13.81 -9.61
N GLY A 58 -6.61 -13.18 -9.54
CA GLY A 58 -6.90 -11.99 -10.36
C GLY A 58 -5.99 -10.80 -10.05
N PHE A 59 -5.54 -10.64 -8.80
CA PHE A 59 -4.51 -9.65 -8.48
C PHE A 59 -3.14 -10.04 -9.04
N GLY A 60 -2.80 -11.33 -9.03
CA GLY A 60 -1.61 -11.87 -9.69
C GLY A 60 -1.60 -11.54 -11.18
N ASP A 61 -2.70 -11.85 -11.88
CA ASP A 61 -2.86 -11.58 -13.32
C ASP A 61 -2.70 -10.09 -13.66
N ILE A 62 -3.28 -9.20 -12.83
CA ILE A 62 -3.14 -7.74 -13.03
C ILE A 62 -1.68 -7.29 -12.89
N ILE A 63 -0.97 -7.84 -11.91
CA ILE A 63 0.44 -7.51 -11.67
C ILE A 63 1.30 -8.02 -12.83
N ASP A 64 1.13 -9.28 -13.22
CA ASP A 64 1.88 -9.91 -14.31
C ASP A 64 1.64 -9.17 -15.63
N HIS A 65 0.38 -8.86 -15.94
CA HIS A 65 0.04 -8.08 -17.12
C HIS A 65 0.71 -6.69 -17.11
N THR A 66 0.75 -6.01 -15.96
CA THR A 66 1.40 -4.70 -15.85
C THR A 66 2.90 -4.79 -16.09
N ILE A 67 3.55 -5.84 -15.58
CA ILE A 67 4.99 -6.07 -15.77
C ILE A 67 5.29 -6.38 -17.23
N ASP A 68 4.52 -7.27 -17.86
CA ASP A 68 4.74 -7.63 -19.26
C ASP A 68 4.48 -6.44 -20.19
N PHE A 69 3.44 -5.66 -19.93
CA PHE A 69 3.19 -4.42 -20.66
C PHE A 69 4.34 -3.42 -20.53
N ALA A 70 4.93 -3.29 -19.33
CA ALA A 70 6.09 -2.40 -19.14
C ALA A 70 7.33 -2.86 -19.94
N LYS A 71 7.52 -4.17 -20.12
CA LYS A 71 8.59 -4.74 -20.96
C LYS A 71 8.37 -4.46 -22.44
N ASP A 72 7.12 -4.60 -22.90
CA ASP A 72 6.75 -4.31 -24.29
C ASP A 72 7.01 -2.84 -24.62
N VAL A 73 6.63 -1.94 -23.71
CA VAL A 73 6.91 -0.50 -23.85
C VAL A 73 8.41 -0.22 -23.85
N ALA A 74 9.19 -0.88 -22.98
CA ALA A 74 10.64 -0.71 -22.97
C ALA A 74 11.28 -1.13 -24.30
N ALA A 75 10.85 -2.26 -24.87
CA ALA A 75 11.33 -2.72 -26.18
C ALA A 75 10.96 -1.75 -27.32
N LEU A 76 9.76 -1.16 -27.26
CA LEU A 76 9.34 -0.15 -28.22
C LEU A 76 10.23 1.11 -28.14
N ILE A 77 10.60 1.52 -26.93
CA ILE A 77 11.45 2.68 -26.69
C ILE A 77 12.88 2.43 -27.15
N GLU A 78 13.44 1.25 -26.86
CA GLU A 78 14.77 0.82 -27.36
C GLU A 78 14.85 0.83 -28.90
N SER A 79 13.72 0.68 -29.60
CA SER A 79 13.65 0.75 -31.07
C SER A 79 13.57 2.17 -31.64
N ASN A 80 13.54 3.20 -30.79
CA ASN A 80 13.39 4.59 -31.19
C ASN A 80 14.69 5.38 -30.97
N ASP A 81 15.28 5.91 -32.04
CA ASP A 81 16.54 6.66 -32.02
C ASP A 81 16.50 7.98 -31.22
N HIS A 82 15.32 8.41 -30.77
CA HIS A 82 15.13 9.66 -30.03
C HIS A 82 14.79 9.46 -28.55
N LEU A 83 14.76 8.22 -28.05
CA LEU A 83 14.42 7.93 -26.68
C LEU A 83 15.40 6.93 -26.07
N ASP A 84 15.83 7.22 -24.84
CA ASP A 84 16.74 6.35 -24.10
C ASP A 84 16.06 5.77 -22.87
N VAL A 85 16.26 4.47 -22.64
CA VAL A 85 15.83 3.78 -21.42
C VAL A 85 16.86 4.03 -20.32
N ILE A 86 16.44 4.72 -19.25
CA ILE A 86 17.32 5.10 -18.13
C ILE A 86 17.58 3.92 -17.19
N ASN A 87 16.59 3.04 -17.01
CA ASN A 87 16.71 1.86 -16.18
C ASN A 87 16.34 0.59 -16.98
N PRO A 88 17.33 -0.23 -17.38
CA PRO A 88 17.09 -1.43 -18.17
C PRO A 88 16.60 -2.63 -17.34
N ASP A 89 16.45 -2.50 -16.02
CA ASP A 89 15.96 -3.58 -15.16
C ASP A 89 14.49 -3.90 -15.46
N ARG A 90 14.26 -4.98 -16.20
CA ARG A 90 12.95 -5.41 -16.74
C ARG A 90 11.97 -5.95 -15.69
N ASN A 91 12.39 -6.04 -14.43
CA ASN A 91 11.53 -6.43 -13.30
C ASN A 91 10.94 -5.23 -12.55
N GLN A 92 11.17 -4.00 -13.00
CA GLN A 92 10.64 -2.76 -12.42
C GLN A 92 10.10 -1.81 -13.49
N CYS A 93 9.40 -0.75 -13.08
CA CYS A 93 8.88 0.28 -13.98
C CYS A 93 9.99 0.86 -14.87
N SER A 94 9.76 0.86 -16.19
CA SER A 94 10.65 1.44 -17.19
C SER A 94 10.65 2.97 -17.08
N CYS A 95 11.81 3.55 -16.77
CA CYS A 95 12.01 5.01 -16.74
C CYS A 95 12.66 5.48 -18.04
N VAL A 96 12.15 6.58 -18.60
CA VAL A 96 12.52 7.08 -19.94
C VAL A 96 12.97 8.53 -19.82
N SER A 97 14.05 8.88 -20.50
CA SER A 97 14.47 10.27 -20.73
C SER A 97 14.12 10.69 -22.16
N ILE A 98 13.71 11.95 -22.30
CA ILE A 98 13.53 12.67 -23.57
C ILE A 98 14.70 13.63 -23.73
#